data_AF-A0A830FKM3-F1
#
_entry.id   AF-A0A830FKM3-F1
#
_cell.length_a   1.000
_cell.length_b   1.000
_cell.length_c   1.000
_cell.angle_alpha   90.00
_cell.angle_beta   90.00
_cell.angle_gamma   90.00
#
_symmetry.space_group_name_H-M   'P 1'
#
loop_
_entity.id
_entity.type
_entity.pdbx_description
1 polymer ?
#
loop_
_entity_poly.entity_id
_entity_poly.type
_entity_poly.pdbx_seq_one_letter_code
_entity_poly.pdbx_strand_id
1 'polypeptide(L)'
;MAGGLAVLLGVAYVFSGDLAIPIGIHFGVNFAGMIGGSAPQRATLVQLMSRTTVAESLVLPSEAVLIRVAGAAIGIGLFFWWSYSVNGQLRVVSDIARPTLRWNRNTGPKAE
;
A
#
# COMPACT_ATOMS: atom_id res chain seq x y z
N MET A 1 -7.37 -6.25 -11.86
CA MET A 1 -5.90 -6.44 -11.73
C MET A 1 -5.34 -5.52 -10.64
N ALA A 2 -5.00 -6.09 -9.48
CA ALA A 2 -4.49 -5.38 -8.28
C ALA A 2 -2.97 -5.58 -8.04
N GLY A 3 -2.26 -6.24 -8.96
CA GLY A 3 -0.89 -6.72 -8.74
C GLY A 3 0.16 -5.63 -8.53
N GLY A 4 0.15 -4.55 -9.32
CA GLY A 4 1.17 -3.50 -9.23
C GLY A 4 1.13 -2.73 -7.91
N LEU A 5 -0.06 -2.39 -7.43
CA LEU A 5 -0.22 -1.74 -6.13
C LEU A 5 0.17 -2.70 -5.00
N ALA A 6 -0.21 -3.98 -5.09
CA ALA A 6 0.19 -4.98 -4.09
C ALA A 6 1.72 -5.12 -4.00
N VAL A 7 2.43 -5.10 -5.13
CA VAL A 7 3.90 -5.12 -5.17
C VAL A 7 4.49 -3.86 -4.53
N LEU A 8 3.98 -2.68 -4.87
CA LEU A 8 4.43 -1.42 -4.27
C LEU A 8 4.25 -1.42 -2.74
N LEU A 9 3.10 -1.88 -2.25
CA LEU A 9 2.83 -1.97 -0.81
C LEU A 9 3.74 -2.98 -0.11
N GLY A 10 3.98 -4.14 -0.73
CA GLY A 10 4.90 -5.16 -0.21
C GLY A 10 6.33 -4.65 -0.14
N VAL A 11 6.83 -4.01 -1.21
CA VAL A 11 8.15 -3.36 -1.24
C VAL A 11 8.23 -2.29 -0.17
N ALA A 12 7.22 -1.42 -0.07
CA ALA A 12 7.21 -0.37 0.94
C ALA A 12 7.37 -0.92 2.35
N TYR A 13 6.67 -2.01 2.68
CA TYR A 13 6.76 -2.67 3.98
C TYR A 13 8.11 -3.35 4.22
N VAL A 14 8.62 -4.11 3.24
CA VAL A 14 9.88 -4.88 3.38
C VAL A 14 11.08 -3.96 3.65
N PHE A 15 11.10 -2.79 3.02
CA PHE A 15 12.23 -1.86 3.16
C PHE A 15 12.06 -0.85 4.30
N SER A 16 10.84 -0.59 4.76
CA SER A 16 10.61 0.32 5.88
C SER A 16 10.48 -0.37 7.23
N GLY A 17 9.94 -1.60 7.26
CA GLY A 17 9.52 -2.27 8.48
C GLY A 17 8.30 -1.64 9.18
N ASP A 18 7.73 -0.58 8.61
CA ASP A 18 6.65 0.20 9.19
C ASP A 18 5.39 0.06 8.34
N LEU A 19 4.31 -0.42 8.97
CA LEU A 19 3.00 -0.60 8.34
C LEU A 19 2.31 0.74 8.02
N ALA A 20 2.69 1.84 8.69
CA ALA A 20 2.13 3.16 8.42
C ALA A 20 2.40 3.61 6.97
N ILE A 21 3.56 3.25 6.41
CA ILE A 21 3.95 3.62 5.04
C ILE A 21 3.07 2.96 3.97
N PRO A 22 2.92 1.62 3.90
CA PRO A 22 2.02 0.99 2.95
C PRO A 22 0.57 1.41 3.17
N ILE A 23 0.13 1.61 4.42
CA ILE A 23 -1.21 2.15 4.70
C ILE A 23 -1.38 3.55 4.07
N GLY A 24 -0.42 4.45 4.30
CA GLY A 24 -0.44 5.80 3.72
C GLY A 24 -0.45 5.80 2.19
N ILE A 25 0.38 4.96 1.56
CA ILE A 25 0.40 4.78 0.10
C ILE A 25 -0.96 4.29 -0.39
N HIS A 26 -1.56 3.30 0.28
CA HIS A 26 -2.86 2.77 -0.09
C HIS A 26 -3.96 3.85 -0.02
N PHE A 27 -4.00 4.63 1.07
CA PHE A 27 -4.94 5.75 1.19
C PHE A 27 -4.72 6.81 0.12
N GLY A 28 -3.48 7.20 -0.14
CA GLY A 28 -3.14 8.20 -1.15
C GLY A 28 -3.58 7.79 -2.56
N VAL A 29 -3.33 6.53 -2.94
CA VAL A 29 -3.75 6.01 -4.25
C VAL A 29 -5.27 5.95 -4.38
N ASN A 30 -5.99 5.52 -3.34
CA ASN A 30 -7.46 5.53 -3.35
C ASN A 30 -8.03 6.96 -3.40
N PHE A 31 -7.44 7.90 -2.67
CA PHE A 31 -7.86 9.30 -2.68
C PHE A 31 -7.61 9.96 -4.04
N ALA A 32 -6.44 9.73 -4.64
CA ALA A 32 -6.15 10.17 -6.01
C ALA A 32 -7.11 9.53 -7.02
N GLY A 33 -7.43 8.25 -6.85
CA GLY A 33 -8.43 7.55 -7.66
C GLY A 33 -9.84 8.15 -7.52
N MET A 34 -10.21 8.58 -6.31
CA MET A 34 -11.48 9.27 -6.05
C MET A 34 -11.53 10.63 -6.75
N ILE A 35 -10.50 11.47 -6.61
CA ILE A 35 -10.42 12.77 -7.30
C ILE A 35 -10.43 12.59 -8.81
N GLY A 36 -9.68 11.62 -9.32
CA GLY A 36 -9.60 11.30 -10.75
C GLY A 36 -10.81 10.54 -11.29
N GLY A 37 -11.85 10.29 -10.49
CA GLY A 37 -13.08 9.59 -10.91
C GLY A 37 -12.91 8.10 -11.25
N SER A 38 -11.74 7.52 -11.00
CA SER A 38 -11.42 6.11 -11.33
C SER A 38 -11.69 5.14 -10.17
N ALA A 39 -11.88 5.67 -8.96
CA ALA A 39 -12.30 4.93 -7.77
C ALA A 39 -13.37 5.71 -6.99
N PRO A 40 -14.57 5.93 -7.57
CA PRO A 40 -15.63 6.64 -6.86
C PRO A 40 -16.06 5.85 -5.61
N GLN A 41 -15.73 6.37 -4.42
CA GLN A 41 -16.26 5.81 -3.17
C GLN A 41 -17.74 6.18 -3.07
N ARG A 42 -18.62 5.17 -3.18
CA ARG A 42 -20.06 5.36 -3.00
C ARG A 42 -20.35 5.62 -1.52
N ALA A 43 -20.93 6.76 -1.23
CA ALA A 43 -21.02 7.30 0.13
C ALA A 43 -22.18 6.77 0.99
N THR A 44 -22.88 5.67 0.66
CA THR A 44 -24.02 5.21 1.49
C THR A 44 -24.07 3.70 1.72
N LEU A 45 -24.19 3.31 3.01
CA LEU A 45 -24.39 1.93 3.47
C LEU A 45 -25.61 1.27 2.80
N VAL A 46 -26.66 2.06 2.54
CA VAL A 46 -27.91 1.66 1.86
C VAL A 46 -27.66 1.20 0.42
N GLN A 47 -26.70 1.81 -0.27
CA GLN A 47 -26.37 1.47 -1.66
C GLN A 47 -25.42 0.26 -1.75
N LEU A 48 -24.71 -0.05 -0.67
CA LEU A 48 -23.87 -1.25 -0.53
C LEU A 48 -24.73 -2.49 -0.27
N MET A 49 -25.74 -2.38 0.61
CA MET A 49 -26.64 -3.51 0.91
C MET A 49 -27.65 -3.82 -0.20
N SER A 50 -27.91 -2.88 -1.12
CA SER A 50 -28.83 -3.09 -2.25
C SER A 50 -28.16 -3.63 -3.52
N ARG A 51 -26.83 -3.81 -3.53
CA ARG A 51 -26.09 -4.37 -4.67
C ARG A 51 -25.45 -5.70 -4.32
N THR A 52 -26.22 -6.78 -4.43
CA THR A 52 -25.69 -8.13 -4.62
C THR A 52 -25.40 -8.32 -6.11
N THR A 53 -24.31 -7.74 -6.63
CA THR A 53 -23.89 -8.04 -7.99
C THR A 53 -22.39 -8.23 -8.03
N VAL A 54 -22.04 -9.49 -8.28
CA VAL A 54 -20.78 -10.03 -8.79
C VAL A 54 -19.96 -8.96 -9.49
N ALA A 55 -18.71 -8.80 -9.07
CA ALA A 55 -17.73 -8.02 -9.80
C ALA A 55 -17.61 -8.60 -11.22
N GLU A 56 -18.25 -7.96 -12.20
CA GLU A 56 -17.98 -8.23 -13.60
C GLU A 56 -16.47 -8.11 -13.80
N SER A 57 -15.91 -9.14 -14.45
CA SER A 57 -14.51 -9.19 -14.82
C SER A 57 -14.18 -7.96 -15.67
N LEU A 58 -13.64 -6.94 -15.00
CA LEU A 58 -13.24 -5.69 -15.62
C LEU A 58 -12.00 -5.96 -16.48
N VAL A 59 -12.23 -6.34 -17.73
CA VAL A 59 -11.20 -6.30 -18.77
C VAL A 59 -10.85 -4.82 -18.94
N LEU A 60 -9.75 -4.42 -18.33
CA LEU A 60 -9.26 -3.05 -18.45
C LEU A 60 -8.76 -2.81 -19.88
N PRO A 61 -9.07 -1.65 -20.48
CA PRO A 61 -8.45 -1.22 -21.73
C PRO A 61 -6.92 -1.30 -21.62
N SER A 62 -6.24 -1.65 -22.70
CA SER A 62 -4.77 -1.77 -22.75
C SER A 62 -4.06 -0.50 -22.27
N GLU A 63 -4.62 0.66 -22.59
CA GLU A 63 -4.13 1.98 -22.18
C GLU A 63 -4.16 2.12 -20.66
N ALA A 64 -5.24 1.69 -20.01
CA ALA A 64 -5.39 1.73 -18.56
C ALA A 64 -4.40 0.77 -17.86
N VAL A 65 -4.08 -0.36 -18.49
CA VAL A 65 -3.04 -1.28 -17.99
C VAL A 65 -1.66 -0.63 -18.07
N LEU A 66 -1.29 -0.05 -19.21
CA LEU A 66 0.00 0.62 -19.40
C LEU A 66 0.21 1.78 -18.42
N ILE A 67 -0.79 2.65 -18.26
CA ILE A 67 -0.74 3.77 -17.31
C ILE A 67 -0.53 3.26 -15.88
N ARG A 68 -1.21 2.18 -15.49
CA ARG A 68 -1.07 1.59 -14.14
C ARG A 68 0.30 0.96 -13.92
N VAL A 69 0.86 0.28 -14.92
CA VAL A 69 2.20 -0.31 -14.84
C VAL A 69 3.26 0.80 -14.72
N ALA A 70 3.17 1.83 -15.56
CA ALA A 70 4.08 2.98 -15.51
C ALA A 70 3.97 3.71 -14.16
N GLY A 71 2.76 3.97 -13.69
CA GLY A 71 2.52 4.59 -12.39
C GLY A 71 3.08 3.77 -11.22
N ALA A 72 2.93 2.44 -11.25
CA ALA A 72 3.52 1.56 -10.25
C ALA A 72 5.05 1.61 -10.27
N ALA A 73 5.68 1.57 -11.46
CA ALA A 73 7.13 1.67 -11.61
C ALA A 73 7.67 3.01 -11.07
N ILE A 74 7.00 4.12 -11.39
CA ILE A 74 7.34 5.45 -10.88
C ILE A 74 7.19 5.50 -9.35
N GLY A 75 6.10 4.98 -8.81
CA GLY A 75 5.86 4.93 -7.37
C GLY A 75 6.92 4.14 -6.61
N ILE A 76 7.33 2.98 -7.14
CA ILE A 76 8.42 2.17 -6.57
C ILE A 76 9.74 2.94 -6.61
N GLY A 77 10.07 3.56 -7.75
CA GLY A 77 11.28 4.36 -7.90
C GLY A 77 11.34 5.54 -6.93
N LEU A 78 10.23 6.28 -6.79
CA LEU A 78 10.11 7.39 -5.84
C LEU A 78 10.23 6.92 -4.39
N PHE A 79 9.63 5.78 -4.05
CA PHE A 79 9.77 5.20 -2.72
C PHE A 79 11.22 4.82 -2.40
N PHE A 80 11.92 4.18 -3.34
CA PHE A 80 13.33 3.85 -3.15
C PHE A 80 14.21 5.09 -3.04
N TRP A 81 13.97 6.10 -3.88
CA TRP A 81 14.66 7.38 -3.79
C TRP A 81 14.48 8.03 -2.42
N TRP A 82 13.23 8.13 -1.95
CA TRP A 82 12.90 8.70 -0.65
C TRP A 82 13.52 7.89 0.51
N SER A 83 13.40 6.56 0.47
CA SER A 83 13.98 5.68 1.49
C SER A 83 15.50 5.84 1.55
N TYR A 84 16.16 5.91 0.40
CA TYR A 84 17.60 6.15 0.32
C TYR A 84 17.97 7.55 0.82
N SER A 85 17.20 8.60 0.48
CA SER A 85 17.50 9.96 0.95
C SER A 85 17.35 10.13 2.46
N VAL A 86 16.40 9.40 3.07
CA VAL A 86 16.14 9.48 4.52
C VAL A 86 17.14 8.62 5.31
N ASN A 87 17.43 7.40 4.84
CA ASN A 87 18.18 6.42 5.62
C ASN A 87 19.63 6.23 5.16
N GLY A 88 20.04 6.86 4.05
CA GLY A 88 21.37 6.71 3.43
C GLY A 88 21.65 5.34 2.81
N GLN A 89 20.71 4.40 2.92
CA GLN A 89 20.83 3.03 2.40
C GLN A 89 19.45 2.40 2.17
N LEU A 90 19.36 1.51 1.19
CA LEU A 90 18.24 0.60 1.00
C LEU A 90 18.55 -0.71 1.72
N ARG A 91 17.87 -0.96 2.84
CA ARG A 91 17.99 -2.23 3.58
C ARG A 91 16.65 -2.93 3.66
N VAL A 92 16.69 -4.26 3.54
CA VAL A 92 15.55 -5.10 3.93
C VAL A 92 15.50 -5.13 5.45
N VAL A 93 14.37 -4.74 6.04
CA VAL A 93 14.19 -4.81 7.49
C VAL A 93 13.91 -6.26 7.87
N SER A 94 14.85 -6.93 8.53
CA SER A 94 14.73 -8.35 8.89
C SER A 94 13.73 -8.62 10.02
N ASP A 95 13.44 -7.62 10.86
CA ASP A 95 12.53 -7.76 12.00
C ASP A 95 11.05 -7.78 11.61
N ILE A 96 10.71 -7.59 10.33
CA ILE A 96 9.31 -7.75 9.84
C ILE A 96 8.76 -9.16 10.06
N ALA A 97 9.62 -10.19 10.10
CA ALA A 97 9.21 -11.56 10.43
C ALA A 97 8.96 -11.77 11.94
N ARG A 98 9.28 -10.77 12.77
CA ARG A 98 9.14 -10.77 14.22
C ARG A 98 8.31 -9.56 14.66
N PRO A 99 6.99 -9.56 14.36
CA PRO A 99 6.14 -8.44 14.74
C PRO A 99 6.25 -8.19 16.25
N THR A 100 6.65 -6.98 16.64
CA THR A 100 6.68 -6.57 18.04
C THR A 100 5.25 -6.46 18.53
N LEU A 101 4.72 -7.57 19.03
CA LEU A 101 3.36 -7.60 19.53
C LEU A 101 3.24 -6.67 20.74
N ARG A 102 2.19 -5.85 20.76
CA ARG A 102 1.98 -4.76 21.74
C ARG A 102 2.09 -5.18 23.21
N TRP A 103 1.87 -6.47 23.52
CA TRP A 103 1.98 -7.05 24.86
C TRP A 103 3.41 -7.25 25.34
N ASN A 104 4.41 -7.31 24.44
CA ASN A 104 5.81 -7.51 24.79
C ASN A 104 6.58 -6.19 25.04
N ARG A 105 5.88 -5.05 25.02
CA ARG A 105 6.48 -3.71 25.22
C ARG A 105 6.76 -3.38 26.69
N ASN A 106 6.18 -4.14 27.62
CA ASN A 106 6.31 -3.91 29.07
C ASN A 106 7.26 -4.89 29.77
N THR A 107 7.89 -5.81 29.05
CA THR A 107 8.95 -6.68 29.58
C THR A 107 10.29 -6.21 29.03
N GLY A 108 10.67 -4.96 29.34
CA GLY A 108 12.06 -4.56 29.24
C GLY A 108 12.90 -5.45 30.18
N PRO A 109 14.17 -5.74 29.84
CA PRO A 109 15.05 -6.43 30.77
C PRO A 109 15.11 -5.62 32.07
N LYS A 110 14.82 -6.27 33.20
CA LYS A 110 15.21 -5.71 34.49
C LYS A 110 16.73 -5.55 34.44
N ALA A 111 17.19 -4.32 34.66
CA ALA A 111 18.59 -4.07 34.90
C ALA A 111 19.01 -4.89 36.13
N GLU A 112 19.95 -5.80 35.92
CA GLU A 112 20.83 -6.35 36.96
C GLU A 112 22.26 -5.88 36.63
#